data_AF-A0A9D9FBY4-F1
#
_entry.id   AF-A0A9D9FBY4-F1
#
_cell.length_a   1.000
_cell.length_b   1.000
_cell.length_c   1.000
_cell.angle_alpha   90.00
_cell.angle_beta   90.00
_cell.angle_gamma   90.00
#
_symmetry.space_group_name_H-M   'P 1'
#
loop_
_entity.id
_entity.type
_entity.pdbx_description
1 polymer ?
#
loop_
_entity_poly.entity_id
_entity_poly.type
_entity_poly.pdbx_seq_one_letter_code
_entity_poly.pdbx_strand_id
1 'polypeptide(L)'
;MTVHPLGYGRYRRNASVTATGYETSQPMAGSTTDTHVGSFTPGDTEAYPMVELKISIERNRSVLEQVMATILRVHHYEQPVIFVREAWASRAAYDPNRDNPHRWWNNGRGLPDRIA
;
A
#
# COMPACT_ATOMS: atom_id res chain seq x y z
N MET A 1 -10.77 2.47 18.06
CA MET A 1 -9.63 3.09 17.35
C MET A 1 -10.12 3.57 16.00
N THR A 2 -10.01 4.86 15.71
CA THR A 2 -10.49 5.43 14.44
C THR A 2 -9.45 5.19 13.35
N VAL A 3 -9.81 4.49 12.28
CA VAL A 3 -8.90 4.21 11.14
C VAL A 3 -8.86 5.45 10.22
N HIS A 4 -7.67 5.86 9.81
CA HIS A 4 -7.49 6.96 8.86
C HIS A 4 -8.25 6.66 7.55
N PRO A 5 -9.05 7.61 7.00
CA PRO A 5 -9.91 7.32 5.86
C PRO A 5 -9.17 7.11 4.54
N LEU A 6 -7.88 7.50 4.47
CA LEU A 6 -7.07 7.51 3.24
C LEU A 6 -7.82 8.23 2.12
N GLY A 7 -8.25 9.46 2.42
CA GLY A 7 -9.09 10.25 1.53
C GLY A 7 -8.29 10.97 0.45
N TYR A 8 -8.86 11.06 -0.76
CA TYR A 8 -8.36 11.93 -1.80
C TYR A 8 -9.51 12.60 -2.56
N GLY A 9 -9.71 13.90 -2.39
CA GLY A 9 -10.87 14.58 -2.97
C GLY A 9 -12.19 14.05 -2.41
N ARG A 10 -13.01 13.40 -3.25
CA ARG A 10 -14.29 12.77 -2.87
C ARG A 10 -14.17 11.25 -2.67
N TYR A 11 -12.95 10.71 -2.72
CA TYR A 11 -12.68 9.29 -2.59
C TYR A 11 -12.12 8.97 -1.20
N ARG A 12 -12.34 7.73 -0.75
CA ARG A 12 -11.82 7.17 0.50
C ARG A 12 -11.17 5.82 0.20
N ARG A 13 -10.31 5.33 1.10
CA ARG A 13 -9.54 4.09 0.91
C ARG A 13 -8.69 4.11 -0.36
N ASN A 14 -8.12 5.27 -0.69
CA ASN A 14 -7.25 5.42 -1.84
C ASN A 14 -5.93 4.67 -1.58
N ALA A 15 -5.61 3.77 -2.48
CA ALA A 15 -4.33 3.08 -2.54
C ALA A 15 -3.97 2.79 -4.00
N SER A 16 -2.68 2.68 -4.29
CA SER A 16 -2.16 2.07 -5.51
C SER A 16 -1.53 0.74 -5.14
N VAL A 17 -1.76 -0.28 -5.97
CA VAL A 17 -1.20 -1.61 -5.79
C VAL A 17 -0.46 -1.98 -7.08
N THR A 18 0.76 -2.49 -6.97
CA THR A 18 1.49 -2.99 -8.15
C THR A 18 0.93 -4.34 -8.59
N ALA A 19 1.39 -4.82 -9.76
CA ALA A 19 1.28 -6.25 -10.07
C ALA A 19 2.05 -7.09 -9.03
N THR A 20 1.67 -8.36 -8.89
CA THR A 20 2.37 -9.31 -8.02
C THR A 20 3.77 -9.57 -8.56
N GLY A 21 4.77 -9.37 -7.70
CA GLY A 21 6.17 -9.72 -7.93
C GLY A 21 6.68 -10.61 -6.80
N TYR A 22 7.99 -10.55 -6.53
CA TYR A 22 8.63 -11.28 -5.45
C TYR A 22 9.48 -10.35 -4.58
N GLU A 23 9.46 -10.61 -3.28
CA GLU A 23 10.49 -10.16 -2.33
C GLU A 23 11.37 -11.35 -1.99
N THR A 24 12.68 -11.12 -1.89
CA THR A 24 13.65 -12.15 -1.53
C THR A 24 14.39 -11.80 -0.27
N SER A 25 14.60 -12.79 0.60
CA SER A 25 15.38 -12.65 1.83
C SER A 25 16.29 -13.85 2.05
N GLN A 26 17.34 -13.66 2.83
CA GLN A 26 18.15 -14.75 3.39
C GLN A 26 18.02 -14.67 4.91
N PRO A 27 17.13 -15.46 5.54
CA PRO A 27 16.96 -15.38 6.98
C PRO A 27 18.22 -15.83 7.70
N MET A 28 18.52 -15.14 8.79
CA MET A 28 19.61 -15.48 9.69
C MET A 28 19.09 -16.41 10.80
N ALA A 29 20.02 -17.10 11.48
CA ALA A 29 19.69 -17.84 12.69
C ALA A 29 18.99 -16.93 13.72
N GLY A 30 17.93 -17.42 14.35
CA GLY A 30 17.09 -16.65 15.27
C GLY A 30 15.99 -15.80 14.62
N SER A 31 15.81 -15.85 13.30
CA SER A 31 14.61 -15.31 12.64
C SER A 31 13.37 -16.14 12.97
N THR A 32 12.17 -15.58 12.79
CA THR A 32 10.93 -16.39 12.90
C THR A 32 10.88 -17.57 11.94
N THR A 33 11.56 -17.50 10.79
CA THR A 33 11.68 -18.63 9.86
C THR A 33 12.33 -19.85 10.51
N ASP A 34 13.39 -19.64 11.28
CA ASP A 34 14.09 -20.68 12.07
C ASP A 34 13.12 -21.45 12.99
N THR A 35 12.14 -20.74 13.55
CA THR A 35 11.15 -21.32 14.48
C THR A 35 9.97 -21.99 13.76
N HIS A 36 9.56 -21.49 12.60
CA HIS A 36 8.29 -21.88 11.96
C HIS A 36 8.44 -22.71 10.70
N VAL A 37 9.64 -22.83 10.13
CA VAL A 37 9.92 -23.59 8.91
C VAL A 37 10.94 -24.67 9.21
N GLY A 38 10.49 -25.92 9.29
CA GLY A 38 11.34 -27.06 9.68
C GLY A 38 12.49 -27.40 8.71
N SER A 39 12.52 -26.79 7.52
CA SER A 39 13.59 -26.93 6.52
C SER A 39 14.49 -25.70 6.43
N PHE A 40 14.49 -24.83 7.44
CA PHE A 40 15.30 -23.63 7.44
C PHE A 40 16.80 -23.95 7.46
N THR A 41 17.54 -23.34 6.54
CA THR A 41 19.00 -23.30 6.53
C THR A 41 19.45 -21.84 6.47
N PRO A 42 20.22 -21.32 7.45
CA PRO A 42 20.70 -19.95 7.43
C PRO A 42 21.48 -19.63 6.14
N GLY A 43 21.12 -18.51 5.51
CA GLY A 43 21.76 -18.06 4.26
C GLY A 43 21.11 -18.57 2.97
N ASP A 44 20.13 -19.48 3.05
CA ASP A 44 19.34 -19.86 1.88
C ASP A 44 18.44 -18.70 1.43
N THR A 45 18.29 -18.55 0.11
CA THR A 45 17.44 -17.49 -0.45
C THR A 45 16.00 -17.97 -0.54
N GLU A 46 15.13 -17.20 0.08
CA GLU A 46 13.69 -17.38 0.05
C GLU A 46 13.06 -16.34 -0.87
N ALA A 47 11.95 -16.69 -1.51
CA ALA A 47 11.20 -15.80 -2.38
C ALA A 47 9.71 -15.87 -2.04
N TYR A 48 9.12 -14.71 -1.79
CA TYR A 48 7.73 -14.58 -1.37
C TYR A 48 6.95 -13.74 -2.39
N PRO A 49 5.76 -14.19 -2.84
CA PRO A 49 4.93 -13.36 -3.69
C PRO A 49 4.49 -12.11 -2.92
N MET A 50 4.67 -10.94 -3.52
CA MET A 50 4.38 -9.66 -2.87
C MET A 50 3.79 -8.64 -3.84
N VAL A 51 3.19 -7.59 -3.28
CA VAL A 51 2.79 -6.37 -4.00
C VAL A 51 3.29 -5.16 -3.24
N GLU A 52 3.68 -4.09 -3.94
CA GLU A 52 3.88 -2.80 -3.31
C GLU A 52 2.51 -2.13 -3.15
N LEU A 53 2.12 -1.90 -1.89
CA LEU A 53 0.96 -1.10 -1.52
C LEU A 53 1.40 0.33 -1.23
N LYS A 54 0.90 1.29 -2.00
CA LYS A 54 1.17 2.72 -1.81
C LYS A 54 -0.08 3.43 -1.34
N ILE A 55 0.00 4.00 -0.15
CA ILE A 55 -0.98 4.94 0.38
C ILE A 55 -0.35 6.32 0.53
N SER A 56 -1.18 7.35 0.56
CA SER A 56 -0.74 8.72 0.81
C SER A 56 -1.56 9.31 1.94
N ILE A 57 -0.87 10.03 2.82
CA ILE A 57 -1.45 10.80 3.90
C ILE A 57 -0.91 12.23 3.82
N GLU A 58 -1.59 13.14 4.47
CA GLU A 58 -1.11 14.50 4.67
C GLU A 58 0.23 14.46 5.41
N ARG A 59 1.09 15.48 5.20
CA ARG A 59 2.34 15.66 5.95
C ARG A 59 2.02 16.04 7.40
N ASN A 60 1.58 15.06 8.18
CA ASN A 60 1.17 15.18 9.57
C ASN A 60 1.77 14.02 10.36
N ARG A 61 2.67 14.35 11.28
CA ARG A 61 3.40 13.36 12.08
C ARG A 61 2.49 12.48 12.94
N SER A 62 1.46 13.06 13.57
CA SER A 62 0.55 12.29 14.43
C SER A 62 -0.27 11.28 13.60
N VAL A 63 -0.66 11.66 12.39
CA VAL A 63 -1.33 10.74 11.46
C VAL A 63 -0.38 9.64 11.00
N LEU A 64 0.88 9.98 10.66
CA LEU A 64 1.89 9.00 10.28
C LEU A 64 2.13 7.98 11.40
N GLU A 65 2.29 8.42 12.65
CA GLU A 65 2.48 7.53 13.81
C GLU A 65 1.31 6.56 13.98
N GLN A 66 0.07 7.04 13.85
CA GLN A 66 -1.13 6.19 13.93
C GLN A 66 -1.20 5.17 12.79
N VAL A 67 -0.86 5.58 11.57
CA VAL A 67 -0.85 4.70 10.39
C VAL A 67 0.23 3.63 10.54
N MET A 68 1.45 4.00 10.92
CA MET A 68 2.55 3.06 11.14
C MET A 68 2.22 2.04 12.24
N ALA A 69 1.68 2.50 13.37
CA ALA A 69 1.25 1.60 14.44
C ALA A 69 0.13 0.65 13.99
N THR A 70 -0.78 1.12 13.13
CA THR A 70 -1.84 0.27 12.57
C THR A 70 -1.28 -0.78 11.64
N ILE A 71 -0.37 -0.41 10.72
CA ILE A 71 0.27 -1.34 9.79
C ILE A 71 1.04 -2.40 10.58
N LEU A 72 1.95 -2.00 11.48
CA LEU A 72 2.75 -2.94 12.27
C LEU A 72 1.90 -3.90 13.11
N ARG A 73 0.73 -3.45 13.59
CA ARG A 73 -0.19 -4.30 14.37
C ARG A 73 -0.88 -5.39 13.54
N VAL A 74 -1.14 -5.13 12.26
CA VAL A 74 -1.93 -6.04 11.39
C VAL A 74 -1.09 -6.74 10.34
N HIS A 75 0.15 -6.30 10.12
CA HIS A 75 1.06 -6.93 9.18
C HIS A 75 1.49 -8.30 9.72
N HIS A 76 1.56 -9.28 8.83
CA HIS A 76 1.83 -10.67 9.20
C HIS A 76 3.33 -10.98 9.27
N TYR A 77 4.17 -10.27 8.53
CA TYR A 77 5.63 -10.37 8.66
C TYR A 77 6.14 -9.75 9.95
N GLU A 78 7.16 -10.40 10.52
CA GLU A 78 7.91 -9.94 11.69
C GLU A 78 8.51 -8.54 11.48
N GLN A 79 9.07 -8.30 10.30
CA GLN A 79 9.70 -7.03 9.92
C GLN A 79 9.18 -6.59 8.54
N PRO A 80 8.02 -5.91 8.48
CA PRO A 80 7.55 -5.37 7.21
C PRO A 80 8.46 -4.25 6.72
N VAL A 81 8.88 -4.33 5.47
CA VAL A 81 9.63 -3.26 4.81
C VAL A 81 8.68 -2.12 4.47
N ILE A 82 8.85 -0.97 5.12
CA ILE A 82 7.99 0.21 4.93
C ILE A 82 8.86 1.43 4.58
N PHE A 83 8.63 2.00 3.40
CA PHE A 83 9.29 3.23 2.97
C PHE A 83 8.40 4.45 3.19
N VAL A 84 8.93 5.50 3.81
CA VAL A 84 8.28 6.82 3.93
C VAL A 84 8.96 7.79 2.98
N ARG A 85 8.17 8.42 2.10
CA ARG A 85 8.66 9.40 1.12
C ARG A 85 7.78 10.63 1.14
N GLU A 86 8.40 11.81 1.20
CA GLU A 86 7.68 13.06 0.98
C GLU A 86 7.45 13.27 -0.52
N ALA A 87 6.26 13.73 -0.87
CA ALA A 87 5.87 13.99 -2.26
C ALA A 87 4.85 15.13 -2.33
N TRP A 88 4.76 15.75 -3.50
CA TRP A 88 3.69 16.68 -3.85
C TRP A 88 2.62 15.95 -4.66
N ALA A 89 1.36 16.23 -4.39
CA ALA A 89 0.23 15.60 -5.08
C ALA A 89 -0.73 16.67 -5.61
N SER A 90 -1.25 16.47 -6.83
CA SER A 90 -2.15 17.42 -7.49
C SER A 90 -3.61 17.14 -7.15
N ARG A 91 -4.34 18.12 -6.62
CA ARG A 91 -5.78 17.96 -6.34
C ARG A 91 -6.60 18.57 -7.48
N ALA A 92 -7.47 17.77 -8.10
CA ALA A 92 -8.35 18.28 -9.14
C ALA A 92 -9.40 19.24 -8.57
N ALA A 93 -9.63 20.36 -9.26
CA ALA A 93 -10.86 21.16 -9.11
C ALA A 93 -12.01 20.37 -9.74
N TYR A 94 -12.69 19.57 -8.93
CA TYR A 94 -13.74 18.67 -9.40
C TYR A 94 -14.99 19.44 -9.82
N ASP A 95 -15.40 19.25 -11.08
CA ASP A 95 -16.67 19.72 -11.63
C ASP A 95 -17.31 18.54 -12.40
N PRO A 96 -18.43 17.97 -11.92
CA PRO A 96 -19.10 16.84 -12.56
C PRO A 96 -19.75 17.22 -13.89
N ASN A 97 -20.03 18.51 -14.13
CA ASN A 97 -20.72 18.99 -15.33
C ASN A 97 -19.74 19.39 -16.44
N ARG A 98 -18.45 19.14 -16.25
CA ARG A 98 -17.42 19.50 -17.21
C ARG A 98 -17.54 18.64 -18.47
N ASP A 99 -17.72 19.31 -19.61
CA ASP A 99 -17.87 18.75 -20.96
C ASP A 99 -16.56 18.32 -21.63
N ASN A 100 -15.43 18.41 -20.91
CA ASN A 100 -14.11 18.02 -21.43
C ASN A 100 -14.13 16.57 -21.98
N PRO A 101 -13.87 16.35 -23.28
CA PRO A 101 -13.99 15.03 -23.93
C PRO A 101 -12.94 14.02 -23.44
N HIS A 102 -11.92 14.45 -22.70
CA HIS A 102 -10.91 13.58 -22.11
C HIS A 102 -11.34 12.98 -20.75
N ARG A 103 -12.49 13.38 -20.18
CA ARG A 103 -12.99 12.79 -18.94
C ARG A 103 -13.55 11.39 -19.19
N TRP A 104 -13.22 10.44 -18.33
CA TRP A 104 -13.66 9.05 -18.44
C TRP A 104 -15.19 8.90 -18.50
N TRP A 105 -15.92 9.77 -17.79
CA TRP A 105 -17.39 9.77 -17.80
C TRP A 105 -18.00 10.36 -19.08
N ASN A 106 -17.21 11.06 -19.90
CA ASN A 106 -17.66 11.61 -21.18
C ASN A 106 -17.28 10.71 -22.38
N ASN A 107 -16.35 9.76 -22.22
CA ASN A 107 -15.85 8.92 -23.32
C ASN A 107 -15.76 7.42 -23.01
N GLY A 108 -16.13 6.98 -21.80
CA GLY A 108 -16.13 5.58 -21.38
C GLY A 108 -14.75 4.95 -21.13
N ARG A 109 -13.64 5.68 -21.31
CA ARG A 109 -12.29 5.13 -21.10
C ARG A 109 -11.91 5.13 -19.63
N GLY A 110 -11.43 4.00 -19.10
CA GLY A 110 -10.98 3.91 -17.71
C GLY A 110 -12.13 3.78 -16.70
N LEU A 111 -13.26 3.19 -17.13
CA LEU A 111 -14.29 2.74 -16.20
C LEU A 111 -13.69 1.69 -15.25
N PRO A 112 -13.93 1.81 -13.93
CA PRO A 112 -13.39 0.86 -12.98
C PRO A 112 -14.10 -0.48 -13.08
N ASP A 113 -13.34 -1.56 -12.96
CA ASP A 113 -13.91 -2.86 -12.66
C ASP A 113 -14.50 -2.86 -11.24
N ARG A 114 -15.66 -3.51 -11.09
CA ARG A 114 -16.26 -3.70 -9.77
C ARG A 114 -15.64 -4.95 -9.15
N ILE A 115 -14.89 -4.75 -8.08
CA ILE A 115 -14.40 -5.83 -7.23
C ILE A 115 -15.49 -6.09 -6.18
N ALA A 116 -16.02 -7.32 -6.15
CA ALA A 116 -17.03 -7.77 -5.19
C ALA A 116 -16.42 -8.08 -3.82
#